data_AF-A0A820J1D3-F1
#
_entry.id   AF-A0A820J1D3-F1
#
_cell.length_a   1.000
_cell.length_b   1.000
_cell.length_c   1.000
_cell.angle_alpha   90.00
_cell.angle_beta   90.00
_cell.angle_gamma   90.00
#
_symmetry.space_group_name_H-M   'P 1'
#
loop_
_entity.id
_entity.type
_entity.pdbx_description
1 polymer ?
#
loop_
_entity_poly.entity_id
_entity_poly.type
_entity_poly.pdbx_seq_one_letter_code
_entity_poly.pdbx_strand_id
1 'polypeptide(L)'
;ANQIWWSWEVEDTFTKVAKGQKMAMKNYAKQLNSQIEEVVAEIRNPLASNDRKKFNTVLIIDVHAKDIIDSFVRDSILDAREFEWESQLRFYWVNEPDELMIRQCTGEFGYGYEYMGLNGRLVITPLTDRIYLTITQALSMYLGCAPAGPAGTGKTESVKDLAKALGILC
;
A
#
# COMPACT_ATOMS: atom_id res chain seq x y z
N ALA A 1 -1.45 10.31 4.02
CA ALA A 1 -2.00 10.03 5.36
C ALA A 1 -2.48 8.58 5.50
N ASN A 2 -3.45 8.10 4.71
CA ASN A 2 -4.03 6.74 4.89
C ASN A 2 -2.96 5.62 4.97
N GLN A 3 -2.02 5.60 4.03
CA GLN A 3 -0.92 4.60 3.98
C GLN A 3 0.05 4.63 5.18
N ILE A 4 0.24 5.80 5.81
CA ILE A 4 1.10 5.94 7.00
C ILE A 4 0.41 5.29 8.19
N TRP A 5 -0.88 5.59 8.38
CA TRP A 5 -1.70 5.01 9.45
C TRP A 5 -1.80 3.50 9.30
N TRP A 6 -2.06 3.01 8.09
CA TRP A 6 -2.07 1.57 7.82
C TRP A 6 -0.73 0.91 8.18
N SER A 7 0.40 1.49 7.77
CA SER A 7 1.74 0.96 8.10
C SER A 7 1.94 0.84 9.62
N TRP A 8 1.54 1.88 10.35
CA TRP A 8 1.63 1.92 11.81
C TRP A 8 0.68 0.93 12.50
N GLU A 9 -0.58 0.83 12.07
CA GLU A 9 -1.57 -0.07 12.67
C GLU A 9 -1.19 -1.55 12.53
N VAL A 10 -0.56 -1.91 11.41
CA VAL A 10 -0.06 -3.26 11.17
C VAL A 10 1.09 -3.59 12.13
N GLU A 11 2.06 -2.69 12.29
CA GLU A 11 3.18 -2.87 13.22
C GLU A 11 2.75 -2.89 14.69
N ASP A 12 1.78 -2.05 15.07
CA ASP A 12 1.16 -2.11 16.39
C ASP A 12 0.42 -3.45 16.59
N THR A 13 -0.19 -3.99 15.54
CA THR A 13 -0.82 -5.31 15.60
C THR A 13 0.20 -6.43 15.79
N PHE A 14 1.35 -6.41 15.10
CA PHE A 14 2.45 -7.33 15.39
C PHE A 14 2.93 -7.21 16.84
N THR A 15 3.05 -5.99 17.35
CA THR A 15 3.43 -5.73 18.75
C THR A 15 2.41 -6.30 19.73
N LYS A 16 1.11 -6.17 19.46
CA LYS A 16 0.03 -6.75 20.27
C LYS A 16 0.08 -8.28 20.27
N VAL A 17 0.35 -8.90 19.11
CA VAL A 17 0.55 -10.35 19.00
C VAL A 17 1.74 -10.81 19.85
N ALA A 18 2.88 -10.11 19.76
CA ALA A 18 4.07 -10.41 20.56
C ALA A 18 3.82 -10.28 22.07
N LYS A 19 2.95 -9.36 22.49
CA LYS A 19 2.49 -9.20 23.89
C LYS A 19 1.46 -10.27 24.33
N GLY A 20 1.12 -11.22 23.46
CA GLY A 20 0.25 -12.36 23.77
C GLY A 20 -1.18 -12.26 23.22
N GLN A 21 -1.55 -11.18 22.53
CA GLN A 21 -2.88 -11.05 21.91
C GLN A 21 -2.93 -11.80 20.57
N LYS A 22 -3.01 -13.14 20.61
CA LYS A 22 -2.96 -14.02 19.42
C LYS A 22 -4.02 -13.73 18.36
N MET A 23 -5.14 -13.10 18.73
CA MET A 23 -6.24 -12.77 17.81
C MET A 23 -6.16 -11.35 17.24
N ALA A 24 -5.13 -10.57 17.57
CA ALA A 24 -5.05 -9.15 17.18
C ALA A 24 -5.09 -8.98 15.66
N MET A 25 -4.33 -9.78 14.89
CA MET A 25 -4.33 -9.71 13.43
C MET A 25 -5.70 -10.03 12.82
N LYS A 26 -6.38 -11.07 13.34
CA LYS A 26 -7.73 -11.44 12.89
C LYS A 26 -8.77 -10.39 13.24
N ASN A 27 -8.62 -9.72 14.38
CA ASN A 27 -9.51 -8.63 14.77
C ASN A 27 -9.29 -7.40 13.88
N TYR A 28 -8.04 -7.08 13.54
CA TYR A 28 -7.72 -6.00 12.61
C TYR A 28 -8.28 -6.28 11.21
N ALA A 29 -8.17 -7.50 10.69
CA ALA A 29 -8.80 -7.89 9.42
C ALA A 29 -10.32 -7.64 9.41
N LYS A 30 -11.01 -7.97 10.51
CA LYS A 30 -12.45 -7.69 10.66
C LYS A 30 -12.76 -6.19 10.69
N GLN A 31 -11.91 -5.41 11.36
CA GLN A 31 -12.05 -3.96 11.41
C GLN A 31 -11.92 -3.34 10.02
N LEU A 32 -10.91 -3.74 9.24
CA LEU A 32 -10.74 -3.29 7.85
C LEU A 32 -11.95 -3.65 6.98
N ASN A 33 -12.49 -4.86 7.15
CA ASN A 33 -13.69 -5.27 6.41
C ASN A 33 -14.91 -4.38 6.74
N SER A 34 -15.11 -4.03 8.02
CA SER A 34 -16.18 -3.12 8.43
C SER A 34 -16.01 -1.72 7.82
N GLN A 35 -14.79 -1.19 7.83
CA GLN A 35 -14.49 0.13 7.24
C GLN A 35 -14.76 0.15 5.72
N ILE A 36 -14.39 -0.93 5.02
CA ILE A 36 -14.68 -1.07 3.59
C ILE A 36 -16.19 -1.13 3.34
N GLU A 37 -16.95 -1.86 4.16
CA GLU A 37 -18.41 -1.92 4.05
C GLU A 37 -19.07 -0.54 4.24
N GLU A 38 -18.56 0.28 5.16
CA GLU A 38 -18.99 1.67 5.37
C GLU A 38 -18.72 2.54 4.13
N VAL A 39 -17.50 2.46 3.57
CA VAL A 39 -17.14 3.21 2.35
C VAL A 39 -18.00 2.77 1.16
N VAL A 40 -18.24 1.46 1.01
CA VAL A 40 -19.10 0.92 -0.05
C VAL A 40 -20.55 1.38 0.11
N ALA A 41 -21.06 1.46 1.34
CA ALA A 41 -22.39 2.00 1.60
C ALA A 41 -22.48 3.47 1.19
N GLU A 42 -21.46 4.27 1.49
CA GLU A 42 -21.42 5.69 1.14
C GLU A 42 -21.34 5.92 -0.38
N ILE A 43 -20.57 5.11 -1.11
CA ILE A 43 -20.48 5.19 -2.57
C ILE A 43 -21.83 4.96 -3.27
N ARG A 44 -22.73 4.18 -2.65
CA ARG A 44 -24.08 3.91 -3.19
C ARG A 44 -25.01 5.12 -3.07
N ASN A 45 -24.70 6.08 -2.20
CA ASN A 45 -25.45 7.32 -2.09
C ASN A 45 -25.17 8.26 -3.28
N PRO A 46 -26.07 9.20 -3.58
CA PRO A 46 -25.80 10.24 -4.57
C PRO A 46 -24.65 11.13 -4.10
N LEU A 47 -23.54 11.11 -4.84
CA LEU A 47 -22.31 11.85 -4.55
C LEU A 47 -21.94 12.73 -5.73
N ALA A 48 -21.27 13.86 -5.46
CA ALA A 48 -20.66 14.66 -6.50
C ALA A 48 -19.58 13.85 -7.26
N SER A 49 -19.37 14.15 -8.54
CA SER A 49 -18.42 13.43 -9.39
C SER A 49 -17.00 13.37 -8.77
N ASN A 50 -16.58 14.47 -8.14
CA ASN A 50 -15.27 14.56 -7.51
C ASN A 50 -15.15 13.65 -6.28
N ASP A 51 -16.18 13.61 -5.43
CA ASP A 51 -16.17 12.81 -4.22
C ASP A 51 -16.24 11.32 -4.57
N ARG A 52 -17.05 10.95 -5.57
CA ARG A 52 -17.06 9.58 -6.10
C ARG A 52 -15.67 9.12 -6.56
N LYS A 53 -14.90 9.99 -7.23
CA LYS A 53 -13.51 9.67 -7.63
C LYS A 53 -12.58 9.49 -6.42
N LYS A 54 -12.72 10.32 -5.39
CA LYS A 54 -11.95 10.18 -4.13
C LYS A 54 -12.27 8.84 -3.44
N PHE A 55 -13.56 8.54 -3.24
CA PHE A 55 -13.99 7.30 -2.60
C PHE A 55 -13.55 6.06 -3.38
N ASN A 56 -13.67 6.07 -4.71
CA ASN A 56 -13.16 4.98 -5.54
C ASN A 56 -11.66 4.77 -5.37
N THR A 57 -10.90 5.87 -5.26
CA THR A 57 -9.44 5.82 -5.06
C THR A 57 -9.08 5.24 -3.69
N VAL A 58 -9.77 5.67 -2.65
CA VAL A 58 -9.60 5.14 -1.28
C VAL A 58 -9.99 3.67 -1.23
N LEU A 59 -11.12 3.28 -1.84
CA LEU A 59 -11.58 1.89 -1.87
C LEU A 59 -10.57 0.95 -2.53
N ILE A 60 -9.93 1.35 -3.64
CA ILE A 60 -8.88 0.55 -4.28
C ILE A 60 -7.71 0.30 -3.31
N ILE A 61 -7.31 1.33 -2.57
CA ILE A 61 -6.23 1.25 -1.59
C ILE A 61 -6.62 0.34 -0.41
N ASP A 62 -7.83 0.52 0.14
CA ASP A 62 -8.28 -0.20 1.33
C ASP A 62 -8.52 -1.68 1.03
N VAL A 63 -9.05 -2.02 -0.16
CA VAL A 63 -9.20 -3.42 -0.60
C VAL A 63 -7.84 -4.10 -0.72
N HIS A 64 -6.84 -3.42 -1.30
CA HIS A 64 -5.48 -3.96 -1.37
C HIS A 64 -4.88 -4.18 0.03
N ALA A 65 -5.03 -3.21 0.94
CA ALA A 65 -4.61 -3.34 2.33
C ALA A 65 -5.28 -4.54 3.02
N LYS A 66 -6.60 -4.72 2.85
CA LYS A 66 -7.33 -5.87 3.37
C LYS A 66 -6.79 -7.19 2.80
N ASP A 67 -6.54 -7.26 1.49
CA ASP A 67 -6.04 -8.48 0.85
C ASP A 67 -4.66 -8.91 1.41
N ILE A 68 -3.79 -7.94 1.70
CA ILE A 68 -2.51 -8.18 2.40
C ILE A 68 -2.77 -8.75 3.80
N ILE A 69 -3.65 -8.13 4.59
CA ILE A 69 -3.91 -8.58 5.96
C ILE A 69 -4.60 -9.95 6.00
N ASP A 70 -5.52 -10.22 5.08
CA ASP A 70 -6.12 -11.55 4.93
C ASP A 70 -5.04 -12.60 4.58
N SER A 71 -4.02 -12.23 3.79
CA SER A 71 -2.88 -13.11 3.55
C SER A 71 -2.07 -13.38 4.82
N PHE A 72 -1.83 -12.37 5.65
CA PHE A 72 -1.09 -12.53 6.91
C PHE A 72 -1.83 -13.43 7.89
N VAL A 73 -3.16 -13.31 7.98
CA VAL A 73 -3.98 -14.18 8.82
C VAL A 73 -3.96 -15.63 8.33
N ARG A 74 -4.03 -15.84 7.01
CA ARG A 74 -4.03 -17.18 6.41
C ARG A 74 -2.67 -17.87 6.56
N ASP A 75 -1.60 -17.14 6.29
CA ASP A 75 -0.25 -17.68 6.22
C ASP A 75 0.50 -17.55 7.57
N SER A 76 -0.20 -17.04 8.60
CA SER A 76 0.30 -16.86 9.97
C SER A 76 1.54 -15.98 10.08
N ILE A 77 1.55 -14.87 9.35
CA ILE A 77 2.57 -13.82 9.42
C ILE A 77 2.27 -12.96 10.66
N LEU A 78 3.18 -12.96 11.63
CA LEU A 78 2.96 -12.39 12.97
C LEU A 78 4.12 -11.52 13.47
N ASP A 79 5.20 -11.38 12.70
CA ASP A 79 6.36 -10.56 13.04
C ASP A 79 6.69 -9.57 11.92
N ALA A 80 7.07 -8.34 12.30
CA ALA A 80 7.45 -7.29 11.36
C ALA A 80 8.77 -7.57 10.61
N ARG A 81 9.51 -8.61 10.99
CA ARG A 81 10.73 -9.06 10.31
C ARG A 81 10.47 -10.11 9.23
N GLU A 82 9.22 -10.55 9.07
CA GLU A 82 8.87 -11.51 8.03
C GLU A 82 8.85 -10.84 6.65
N PHE A 83 9.29 -11.59 5.64
CA PHE A 83 9.46 -11.08 4.28
C PHE A 83 8.14 -10.61 3.67
N GLU A 84 7.03 -11.26 4.02
CA GLU A 84 5.68 -10.92 3.59
C GLU A 84 5.31 -9.48 4.00
N TRP A 85 5.76 -9.00 5.17
CA TRP A 85 5.62 -7.61 5.56
C TRP A 85 6.70 -6.72 4.94
N GLU A 86 7.96 -7.16 4.94
CA GLU A 86 9.06 -6.35 4.38
C GLU A 86 8.91 -6.07 2.90
N SER A 87 8.28 -6.98 2.15
CA SER A 87 8.02 -6.85 0.72
C SER A 87 6.91 -5.85 0.37
N GLN A 88 6.12 -5.38 1.34
CA GLN A 88 5.11 -4.35 1.13
C GLN A 88 5.74 -2.95 1.03
N LEU A 89 5.08 -2.06 0.28
CA LEU A 89 5.46 -0.65 0.23
C LEU A 89 4.95 0.06 1.49
N ARG A 90 5.84 0.43 2.39
CA ARG A 90 5.50 0.97 3.72
C ARG A 90 5.89 2.44 3.84
N PHE A 91 5.09 3.22 4.57
CA PHE A 91 5.20 4.67 4.65
C PHE A 91 5.40 5.10 6.09
N TYR A 92 6.50 5.80 6.36
CA TYR A 92 6.90 6.24 7.69
C TYR A 92 7.13 7.73 7.72
N TRP A 93 6.45 8.43 8.63
CA TRP A 93 6.83 9.79 8.95
C TRP A 93 8.03 9.76 9.91
N VAL A 94 9.17 10.30 9.50
CA VAL A 94 10.40 10.31 10.29
C VAL A 94 10.59 11.70 10.86
N ASN A 95 10.47 11.86 12.19
CA ASN A 95 10.50 13.17 12.88
C ASN A 95 11.80 13.97 12.66
N GLU A 96 12.93 13.31 12.47
CA GLU A 96 14.21 13.93 12.09
C GLU A 96 14.72 13.13 10.88
N PRO A 97 14.56 13.64 9.64
CA PRO A 97 14.53 15.05 9.23
C PRO A 97 13.15 15.73 9.07
N ASP A 98 12.06 15.15 9.59
CA ASP A 98 10.66 15.59 9.36
C ASP A 98 10.18 15.33 7.92
N GLU A 99 10.48 14.13 7.43
CA GLU A 99 10.17 13.70 6.07
C GLU A 99 9.41 12.36 6.04
N LEU A 100 8.61 12.19 4.99
CA LEU A 100 7.94 10.94 4.70
C LEU A 100 8.91 10.02 3.95
N MET A 101 9.30 8.94 4.61
CA MET A 101 10.15 7.90 4.06
C MET A 101 9.31 6.70 3.65
N ILE A 102 9.63 6.16 2.48
CA ILE A 102 9.01 4.99 1.89
C ILE A 102 10.02 3.86 1.97
N ARG A 103 9.63 2.70 2.52
CA ARG A 103 10.51 1.55 2.68
C ARG A 103 9.90 0.33 2.05
N GLN A 104 10.72 -0.42 1.31
CA GLN A 104 10.36 -1.72 0.75
C GLN A 104 11.62 -2.58 0.69
N CYS A 105 11.58 -3.74 1.36
CA CYS A 105 12.74 -4.57 1.65
C CYS A 105 13.92 -3.73 2.15
N THR A 106 15.04 -3.73 1.43
CA THR A 106 16.25 -2.97 1.74
C THR A 106 16.27 -1.57 1.14
N GLY A 107 15.28 -1.23 0.31
CA GLY A 107 15.15 0.08 -0.30
C GLY A 107 14.48 1.08 0.64
N GLU A 108 15.06 2.28 0.72
CA GLU A 108 14.51 3.43 1.42
C GLU A 108 14.54 4.64 0.49
N PHE A 109 13.40 5.32 0.34
CA PHE A 109 13.20 6.42 -0.59
C PHE A 109 12.49 7.57 0.11
N GLY A 110 12.95 8.80 -0.12
CA GLY A 110 12.18 9.98 0.27
C GLY A 110 10.95 10.14 -0.61
N TYR A 111 9.83 10.57 -0.03
CA TYR A 111 8.64 10.93 -0.80
C TYR A 111 8.91 12.19 -1.63
N GLY A 112 8.47 12.23 -2.90
CA GLY A 112 8.77 13.33 -3.82
C GLY A 112 7.92 14.60 -3.64
N TYR A 113 6.82 14.53 -2.89
CA TYR A 113 5.91 15.65 -2.59
C TYR A 113 5.28 16.35 -3.80
N GLU A 114 5.31 15.75 -4.99
CA GLU A 114 4.73 16.38 -6.16
C GLU A 114 3.19 16.24 -6.21
N TYR A 115 2.53 17.33 -6.58
CA TYR A 115 1.07 17.37 -6.67
C TYR A 115 0.57 16.68 -7.93
N MET A 116 -0.07 15.52 -7.75
CA MET A 116 -0.61 14.70 -8.86
C MET A 116 -2.10 14.92 -9.14
N GLY A 117 -2.80 15.73 -8.34
CA GLY A 117 -4.26 15.86 -8.43
C GLY A 117 -5.02 14.55 -8.22
N LEU A 118 -6.29 14.51 -8.61
CA LEU A 118 -7.13 13.30 -8.55
C LEU A 118 -6.97 12.43 -9.81
N ASN A 119 -5.73 11.97 -10.01
CA ASN A 119 -5.43 10.94 -10.98
C ASN A 119 -5.77 9.58 -10.36
N GLY A 120 -6.71 8.85 -10.95
CA GLY A 120 -7.15 7.54 -10.44
C GLY A 120 -5.98 6.58 -10.21
N ARG A 121 -6.19 5.62 -9.29
CA ARG A 121 -5.23 4.56 -8.97
C ARG A 121 -5.46 3.33 -9.84
N LEU A 122 -4.36 2.66 -10.18
CA LEU A 122 -4.42 1.31 -10.74
C LEU A 122 -4.88 0.34 -9.66
N VAL A 123 -5.68 -0.67 -10.02
CA VAL A 123 -5.99 -1.75 -9.08
C VAL A 123 -4.71 -2.53 -8.78
N ILE A 124 -4.35 -2.58 -7.50
CA ILE A 124 -3.14 -3.26 -7.05
C ILE A 124 -3.47 -4.74 -6.88
N THR A 125 -2.63 -5.59 -7.47
CA THR A 125 -2.76 -7.05 -7.43
C THR A 125 -1.40 -7.65 -7.04
N PRO A 126 -1.34 -8.93 -6.63
CA PRO A 126 -0.06 -9.58 -6.34
C PRO A 126 0.96 -9.54 -7.50
N LEU A 127 0.49 -9.41 -8.75
CA LEU A 127 1.37 -9.22 -9.90
C LEU A 127 1.98 -7.80 -9.92
N THR A 128 1.16 -6.78 -9.67
CA THR A 128 1.59 -5.38 -9.59
C THR A 128 2.56 -5.17 -8.43
N ASP A 129 2.32 -5.79 -7.27
CA ASP A 129 3.22 -5.72 -6.11
C ASP A 129 4.61 -6.27 -6.41
N ARG A 130 4.67 -7.39 -7.14
CA ARG A 130 5.97 -7.96 -7.59
C ARG A 130 6.70 -7.03 -8.55
N ILE A 131 5.97 -6.32 -9.40
CA ILE A 131 6.56 -5.30 -10.27
C ILE A 131 7.09 -4.14 -9.42
N TYR A 132 6.35 -3.68 -8.41
CA TYR A 132 6.79 -2.63 -7.50
C TYR A 132 8.08 -3.03 -6.78
N LEU A 133 8.10 -4.23 -6.19
CA LEU A 133 9.25 -4.79 -5.52
C LEU A 133 10.49 -4.86 -6.42
N THR A 134 10.30 -5.28 -7.68
CA THR A 134 11.40 -5.34 -8.65
C THR A 134 11.93 -3.96 -8.99
N ILE A 135 11.04 -2.98 -9.20
CA ILE A 135 11.43 -1.61 -9.54
C ILE A 135 12.14 -0.95 -8.37
N THR A 136 11.60 -1.03 -7.16
CA THR A 136 12.19 -0.42 -5.97
C THR A 136 13.52 -1.07 -5.62
N GLN A 137 13.65 -2.39 -5.76
CA GLN A 137 14.94 -3.06 -5.55
C GLN A 137 15.98 -2.68 -6.61
N ALA A 138 15.59 -2.51 -7.88
CA ALA A 138 16.50 -2.00 -8.90
C ALA A 138 16.92 -0.56 -8.60
N LEU A 139 15.96 0.28 -8.16
CA LEU A 139 16.19 1.69 -7.84
C LEU A 139 17.13 1.85 -6.64
N SER A 140 17.02 1.01 -5.60
CA SER A 140 17.94 1.03 -4.45
C SER A 140 19.39 0.65 -4.84
N MET A 141 19.56 -0.04 -5.97
CA MET A 141 20.84 -0.40 -6.55
C MET A 141 21.31 0.58 -7.64
N TYR A 142 20.61 1.70 -7.85
CA TYR A 142 20.87 2.66 -8.93
C TYR A 142 20.79 2.04 -10.34
N LEU A 143 19.93 1.04 -10.53
CA LEU A 143 19.69 0.36 -11.80
C LEU A 143 18.34 0.77 -12.40
N GLY A 144 18.25 0.73 -13.73
CA GLY A 144 16.97 0.79 -14.43
C GLY A 144 16.22 -0.54 -14.37
N CYS A 145 14.89 -0.49 -14.43
CA CYS A 145 14.04 -1.68 -14.53
C CYS A 145 13.38 -1.74 -15.92
N ALA A 146 13.42 -2.92 -16.56
CA ALA A 146 12.79 -3.18 -17.84
C ALA A 146 11.68 -4.23 -17.68
N PRO A 147 10.44 -3.84 -17.28
CA PRO A 147 9.34 -4.77 -17.19
C PRO A 147 8.99 -5.33 -18.58
N ALA A 148 9.04 -6.64 -18.73
CA ALA A 148 8.77 -7.33 -19.99
C ALA A 148 7.42 -8.08 -19.94
N GLY A 149 6.70 -8.09 -21.06
CA GLY A 149 5.42 -8.80 -21.18
C GLY A 149 4.60 -8.33 -22.39
N PRO A 150 3.52 -9.04 -22.77
CA PRO A 150 2.69 -8.72 -23.94
C PRO A 150 2.12 -7.29 -23.91
N ALA A 151 1.73 -6.75 -25.06
CA ALA A 151 1.06 -5.46 -25.12
C ALA A 151 -0.25 -5.48 -24.30
N GLY A 152 -0.57 -4.38 -23.60
CA GLY A 152 -1.80 -4.25 -22.82
C GLY A 152 -1.80 -4.90 -21.43
N THR A 153 -0.68 -5.44 -20.95
CA THR A 153 -0.60 -6.09 -19.62
C THR A 153 -0.27 -5.13 -18.46
N GLY A 154 -0.57 -3.84 -18.59
CA GLY A 154 -0.45 -2.88 -17.47
C GLY A 154 0.98 -2.50 -17.06
N LYS A 155 2.00 -2.75 -17.89
CA LYS A 155 3.42 -2.50 -17.54
C LYS A 155 3.71 -1.02 -17.29
N THR A 156 3.34 -0.17 -18.25
CA THR A 156 3.53 1.27 -18.17
C THR A 156 2.66 1.87 -17.07
N GLU A 157 1.45 1.34 -16.90
CA GLU A 157 0.49 1.74 -15.89
C GLU A 157 0.99 1.42 -14.48
N SER A 158 1.65 0.27 -14.30
CA SER A 158 2.28 -0.10 -13.02
C SER A 158 3.42 0.85 -12.66
N VAL A 159 4.29 1.19 -13.62
CA VAL A 159 5.37 2.17 -13.40
C VAL A 159 4.80 3.55 -13.01
N LYS A 160 3.76 4.00 -13.73
CA LYS A 160 3.09 5.27 -13.43
C LYS A 160 2.41 5.28 -12.08
N ASP A 161 1.78 4.17 -11.69
CA ASP A 161 1.10 4.10 -10.39
C ASP A 161 2.09 4.03 -9.21
N LEU A 162 3.23 3.34 -9.39
CA LEU A 162 4.34 3.40 -8.44
C LEU A 162 4.90 4.83 -8.33
N ALA A 163 5.12 5.53 -9.45
CA ALA A 163 5.58 6.92 -9.42
C ALA A 163 4.63 7.83 -8.63
N LYS A 164 3.31 7.67 -8.81
CA LYS A 164 2.30 8.36 -7.97
C LYS A 164 2.35 7.95 -6.50
N ALA A 165 2.73 6.71 -6.19
CA ALA A 165 2.91 6.25 -4.80
C ALA A 165 4.16 6.86 -4.17
N LEU A 166 5.23 7.07 -4.96
CA LEU A 166 6.46 7.75 -4.55
C LEU A 166 6.33 9.28 -4.54
N GLY A 167 5.27 9.83 -5.15
CA GLY A 167 5.08 11.29 -5.26
C GLY A 167 6.00 11.93 -6.30
N ILE A 168 6.28 11.21 -7.39
CA ILE A 168 7.18 11.61 -8.49
C ILE A 168 6.41 11.58 -9.82
N LEU A 169 6.64 12.57 -10.68
CA LEU A 169 6.02 12.75 -11.98
C LEU A 169 6.63 11.78 -12.99
N CYS A 170 5.76 11.07 -13.71
CA CYS A 170 6.11 10.08 -14.72
C CYS A 170 5.17 10.13 -15.93
#